data_AF-A0A923BG13-F1
#
_entry.id   AF-A0A923BG13-F1
#
_cell.length_a   1.000
_cell.length_b   1.000
_cell.length_c   1.000
_cell.angle_alpha   90.00
_cell.angle_beta   90.00
_cell.angle_gamma   90.00
#
_symmetry.space_group_name_H-M   'P 1'
#
loop_
_entity.id
_entity.type
_entity.pdbx_description
1 polymer ?
#
loop_
_entity_poly.entity_id
_entity_poly.type
_entity_poly.pdbx_seq_one_letter_code
_entity_poly.pdbx_strand_id
1 'polypeptide(L)'
;MNTDEAKRVLETALLCAREPMSIHGMKKLFAEVDAQGRQVGAGVGADTIKILLEELRQDWDGRGIEIVSLASGWRFQSRPEMKPYLDRLAPEKPPRYSRATLETLAIIAYRQPVTRG
;
A
#
# COMPACT_ATOMS: atom_id res chain seq x y z
N MET A 1 25.95 -6.74 -6.74
CA MET A 1 24.59 -6.76 -7.31
C MET A 1 24.49 -5.73 -8.43
N ASN A 2 23.84 -6.06 -9.54
CA ASN A 2 23.60 -5.10 -10.63
C ASN A 2 22.48 -4.10 -10.25
N THR A 3 22.56 -2.85 -10.70
CA THR A 3 21.53 -1.83 -10.52
C THR A 3 20.17 -2.27 -11.04
N ASP A 4 20.13 -2.92 -12.21
CA ASP A 4 18.89 -3.43 -12.81
C ASP A 4 18.26 -4.57 -11.99
N GLU A 5 19.11 -5.42 -11.40
CA GLU A 5 18.67 -6.50 -10.53
C GLU A 5 18.06 -5.95 -9.24
N ALA A 6 18.72 -4.94 -8.64
CA ALA A 6 18.20 -4.21 -7.48
C ALA A 6 16.83 -3.59 -7.76
N LYS A 7 16.68 -2.98 -8.95
CA LYS A 7 15.44 -2.36 -9.40
C LYS A 7 14.31 -3.38 -9.52
N ARG A 8 14.56 -4.55 -10.12
CA ARG A 8 13.59 -5.67 -10.21
C ARG A 8 13.19 -6.21 -8.84
N VAL A 9 14.14 -6.33 -7.91
CA VAL A 9 13.86 -6.77 -6.54
C VAL A 9 12.95 -5.75 -5.83
N LEU A 10 13.25 -4.46 -5.92
CA LEU A 10 12.41 -3.39 -5.36
C LEU A 10 11.00 -3.39 -5.94
N GLU A 11 10.88 -3.46 -7.27
CA GLU A 11 9.60 -3.54 -7.97
C GLU A 11 8.76 -4.71 -7.48
N THR A 12 9.35 -5.91 -7.46
CA THR A 12 8.68 -7.13 -7.03
C THR A 12 8.26 -7.06 -5.56
N ALA A 13 9.13 -6.55 -4.70
CA ALA A 13 8.86 -6.42 -3.28
C ALA A 13 7.71 -5.44 -3.01
N LEU A 14 7.68 -4.29 -3.70
CA LEU A 14 6.62 -3.30 -3.56
C LEU A 14 5.28 -3.77 -4.12
N LEU A 15 5.27 -4.54 -5.21
CA LEU A 15 4.05 -5.13 -5.76
C LEU A 15 3.45 -6.20 -4.85
N CYS A 16 4.30 -6.98 -4.18
CA CYS A 16 3.86 -8.01 -3.23
C CYS A 16 3.50 -7.45 -1.85
N ALA A 17 3.96 -6.25 -1.51
CA ALA A 17 3.73 -5.65 -0.21
C ALA A 17 2.27 -5.23 -0.01
N ARG A 18 1.68 -5.60 1.13
CA ARG A 18 0.32 -5.19 1.51
C ARG A 18 0.26 -3.79 2.14
N GLU A 19 1.40 -3.33 2.65
CA GLU A 19 1.54 -2.07 3.38
C GLU A 19 2.70 -1.26 2.78
N PRO A 20 2.72 0.08 2.97
CA PRO A 20 3.85 0.91 2.58
C PRO A 20 5.16 0.40 3.17
N MET A 21 6.18 0.25 2.33
CA MET A 21 7.50 -0.22 2.74
C MET A 21 8.42 0.98 2.98
N SER A 22 9.06 1.03 4.14
CA SER A 22 10.05 2.07 4.45
C SER A 22 11.39 1.80 3.74
N ILE A 23 12.19 2.85 3.54
CA ILE A 23 13.56 2.71 2.99
C ILE A 23 14.39 1.74 3.84
N HIS A 24 14.23 1.77 5.16
CA HIS A 24 14.90 0.83 6.04
C HIS A 24 14.45 -0.62 5.79
N GLY A 25 13.16 -0.87 5.56
CA GLY A 25 12.64 -2.18 5.17
C GLY A 25 13.23 -2.65 3.84
N MET A 26 13.28 -1.77 2.84
CA MET A 26 13.87 -2.08 1.52
C MET A 26 15.36 -2.41 1.61
N LYS A 27 16.12 -1.69 2.46
CA LYS A 27 17.55 -1.99 2.68
C LYS A 27 17.77 -3.43 3.18
N LYS A 28 16.84 -3.98 3.98
CA LYS A 28 16.96 -5.36 4.48
C LYS A 28 16.85 -6.41 3.37
N LEU A 29 16.18 -6.09 2.26
CA LEU A 29 16.09 -7.00 1.10
C LEU A 29 17.46 -7.25 0.46
N PHE A 30 18.41 -6.34 0.66
CA PHE A 30 19.75 -6.38 0.09
C PHE A 30 20.84 -6.61 1.14
N ALA A 31 20.46 -6.95 2.37
CA ALA A 31 21.41 -7.34 3.38
C ALA A 31 21.83 -8.79 3.10
N GLU A 32 23.05 -8.97 2.60
CA GLU A 32 23.69 -10.29 2.61
C GLU A 32 24.07 -10.62 4.06
N VAL A 33 23.75 -11.82 4.50
CA VAL A 33 23.98 -12.28 5.87
C VAL A 33 24.86 -13.52 5.82
N ASP A 34 25.93 -13.55 6.63
CA ASP A 34 26.76 -14.76 6.76
C ASP A 34 26.01 -15.90 7.47
N ALA A 35 26.63 -17.07 7.48
CA ALA A 35 26.16 -18.25 8.21
C ALA A 35 26.03 -18.02 9.73
N GLN A 36 26.53 -16.91 10.26
CA GLN A 36 26.44 -16.51 11.67
C GLN A 36 25.47 -15.34 11.91
N GLY A 37 24.68 -14.95 10.91
CA GLY A 37 23.68 -13.88 11.07
C GLY A 37 24.24 -12.46 10.99
N ARG A 38 25.51 -12.27 10.63
CA ARG A 38 26.14 -10.94 10.52
C ARG A 38 26.01 -10.43 9.09
N GLN A 39 25.76 -9.14 8.97
CA GLN A 39 25.69 -8.48 7.67
C GLN A 39 27.08 -8.50 7.01
N VAL A 40 27.19 -9.13 5.84
CA VAL A 40 28.42 -9.17 5.04
C VAL A 40 28.20 -8.35 3.80
N GLY A 41 29.14 -7.45 3.50
CA GLY A 41 29.10 -6.62 2.30
C GLY A 41 28.42 -5.25 2.46
N ALA A 42 28.74 -4.37 1.52
CA ALA A 42 28.08 -3.09 1.36
C ALA A 42 26.76 -3.30 0.61
N GLY A 43 25.68 -3.52 1.36
CA GLY A 43 24.32 -3.57 0.79
C GLY A 43 23.94 -2.24 0.09
N VAL A 44 22.76 -2.20 -0.52
CA VAL A 44 22.33 -0.99 -1.25
C VAL A 44 22.13 0.19 -0.29
N GLY A 45 22.76 1.32 -0.62
CA GLY A 45 22.65 2.57 0.13
C GLY A 45 21.25 3.17 0.09
N ALA A 46 20.89 3.96 1.11
CA ALA A 46 19.58 4.59 1.17
C ALA A 46 19.33 5.56 -0.01
N ASP A 47 20.37 6.28 -0.43
CA ASP A 47 20.24 7.24 -1.54
C ASP A 47 20.14 6.54 -2.89
N THR A 48 20.86 5.42 -3.09
CA THR A 48 20.68 4.56 -4.26
C THR A 48 19.26 4.02 -4.35
N ILE A 49 18.67 3.56 -3.23
CA ILE A 49 17.27 3.12 -3.20
C ILE A 49 16.33 4.26 -3.62
N LYS A 50 16.53 5.49 -3.11
CA LYS A 50 15.69 6.64 -3.51
C LYS A 50 15.80 6.92 -5.02
N ILE A 51 16.99 6.86 -5.59
CA ILE A 51 17.21 7.04 -7.03
C ILE A 51 16.46 5.96 -7.81
N LEU A 52 16.61 4.69 -7.43
CA LEU A 52 15.94 3.57 -8.07
C LEU A 52 14.41 3.65 -7.97
N LEU A 53 13.87 4.12 -6.85
CA LEU A 53 12.44 4.32 -6.66
C LEU A 53 11.91 5.44 -7.57
N GLU A 54 12.68 6.51 -7.76
CA GLU A 54 12.31 7.58 -8.66
C GLU A 54 12.34 7.12 -10.13
N GLU A 55 13.37 6.36 -10.52
CA GLU A 55 13.42 5.75 -11.84
C GLU A 55 12.26 4.76 -12.05
N LEU A 56 11.94 3.93 -11.05
CA LEU A 56 10.78 3.03 -11.12
C LEU A 56 9.48 3.81 -11.26
N ARG A 57 9.34 4.95 -10.58
CA ARG A 57 8.17 5.81 -10.72
C ARG A 57 8.01 6.30 -12.16
N GLN A 58 9.12 6.65 -12.83
CA GLN A 58 9.12 7.07 -14.23
C GLN A 58 8.83 5.89 -15.19
N ASP A 59 9.39 4.71 -14.95
CA ASP A 59 9.12 3.50 -15.76
C ASP A 59 7.65 3.07 -15.73
N TRP A 60 6.96 3.38 -14.63
CA TRP A 60 5.55 3.11 -14.42
C TRP A 60 4.64 4.27 -14.81
N ASP A 61 5.19 5.33 -15.41
CA ASP A 61 4.37 6.42 -15.89
C ASP A 61 3.43 5.97 -17.03
N GLY A 62 2.22 6.51 -17.04
CA GLY A 62 1.16 6.09 -17.99
C GLY A 62 0.56 4.70 -17.76
N ARG A 63 1.04 3.90 -16.80
CA ARG A 63 0.41 2.62 -16.43
C ARG A 63 -0.75 2.83 -15.45
N GLY A 64 -1.67 1.87 -15.35
CA GLY A 64 -2.83 1.95 -14.42
C GLY A 64 -2.47 1.88 -12.92
N ILE A 65 -1.22 1.57 -12.58
CA ILE A 65 -0.68 1.53 -11.22
C ILE A 65 0.50 2.50 -11.18
N GLU A 66 0.66 3.20 -10.06
CA GLU A 66 1.72 4.16 -9.82
C GLU A 66 2.43 3.88 -8.49
N ILE A 67 3.67 4.36 -8.41
CA ILE A 67 4.46 4.33 -7.18
C ILE A 67 4.28 5.66 -6.46
N VAL A 68 3.90 5.61 -5.19
CA VAL A 68 3.72 6.80 -4.34
C VAL A 68 4.61 6.78 -3.12
N SER A 69 5.09 7.96 -2.74
CA SER A 69 5.79 8.20 -1.48
C SER A 69 4.82 8.75 -0.45
N LEU A 70 4.67 8.03 0.66
CA LEU A 70 3.86 8.40 1.83
C LEU A 70 4.79 8.66 3.01
N ALA A 71 4.26 9.30 4.06
CA ALA A 71 5.02 9.50 5.30
C ALA A 71 5.49 8.17 5.93
N SER A 72 4.74 7.09 5.75
CA SER A 72 5.06 5.75 6.25
C SER A 72 6.00 4.94 5.35
N GLY A 73 6.23 5.36 4.10
CA GLY A 73 7.05 4.63 3.14
C GLY A 73 6.53 4.71 1.71
N TRP A 74 7.00 3.78 0.88
CA TRP A 74 6.64 3.71 -0.54
C TRP A 74 5.74 2.51 -0.82
N ARG A 75 4.82 2.65 -1.78
CA ARG A 75 3.99 1.54 -2.25
C ARG A 75 3.55 1.73 -3.69
N PHE A 76 3.12 0.63 -4.30
CA PHE A 76 2.25 0.70 -5.47
C PHE A 76 0.80 0.97 -5.06
N GLN A 77 0.09 1.74 -5.89
CA GLN A 77 -1.35 1.90 -5.80
C GLN A 77 -1.96 2.09 -7.19
N SER A 78 -3.24 1.74 -7.35
CA SER A 78 -3.99 2.06 -8.56
C SER A 78 -4.10 3.57 -8.76
N ARG A 79 -3.99 4.06 -9.99
CA ARG A 79 -4.26 5.47 -10.30
C ARG A 79 -5.73 5.81 -10.03
N PRO A 80 -6.05 7.06 -9.65
CA PRO A 80 -7.43 7.50 -9.41
C PRO A 80 -8.36 7.25 -10.60
N GLU A 81 -7.84 7.35 -11.82
CA GLU A 81 -8.56 7.09 -13.08
C GLU A 81 -9.09 5.65 -13.18
N MET A 82 -8.44 4.69 -12.52
CA MET A 82 -8.85 3.29 -12.52
C MET A 82 -10.03 3.02 -11.57
N LYS A 83 -10.32 3.94 -10.64
CA LYS A 83 -11.35 3.77 -9.61
C LYS A 83 -12.73 3.35 -10.15
N PRO A 84 -13.31 3.98 -11.19
CA PRO A 84 -14.64 3.61 -11.70
C PRO A 84 -14.73 2.17 -12.24
N TYR A 85 -13.59 1.62 -12.65
CA TYR A 85 -13.48 0.24 -13.14
C TYR A 85 -13.27 -0.74 -11.98
N LEU A 86 -12.37 -0.39 -11.04
CA LEU A 86 -12.03 -1.23 -9.89
C LEU A 86 -13.18 -1.34 -8.88
N ASP A 87 -14.02 -0.31 -8.75
CA ASP A 87 -15.22 -0.34 -7.88
C ASP A 87 -16.20 -1.48 -8.29
N ARG A 88 -16.10 -2.00 -9.54
CA ARG A 88 -16.91 -3.15 -10.01
C ARG A 88 -16.36 -4.51 -9.54
N LEU A 89 -15.10 -4.58 -9.15
CA LEU A 89 -14.45 -5.83 -8.72
C LEU A 89 -14.90 -6.24 -7.31
N ALA A 90 -15.15 -5.25 -6.45
CA ALA A 90 -15.67 -5.42 -5.10
C ALA A 90 -16.81 -4.42 -4.88
N PRO A 91 -18.01 -4.66 -5.43
CA PRO A 91 -19.15 -3.82 -5.13
C PRO A 91 -19.39 -3.90 -3.61
N GLU A 92 -19.11 -2.80 -2.89
CA GLU A 92 -19.52 -2.69 -1.49
C GLU A 92 -21.03 -2.90 -1.47
N LYS A 93 -21.46 -4.07 -1.01
CA LYS A 93 -22.88 -4.30 -0.74
C LYS A 93 -23.25 -3.30 0.34
N PRO A 94 -24.25 -2.43 0.13
CA PRO A 94 -24.74 -1.58 1.19
C PRO A 94 -24.99 -2.45 2.41
N PRO A 95 -24.53 -2.05 3.62
CA PRO A 95 -24.78 -2.81 4.82
C PRO A 95 -26.29 -3.07 4.93
N ARG A 96 -26.68 -4.35 4.88
CA ARG A 96 -28.08 -4.73 5.07
C ARG A 96 -28.39 -4.60 6.55
N TYR A 97 -28.99 -3.48 6.92
CA TYR A 97 -29.45 -3.28 8.29
C TYR A 97 -30.64 -4.20 8.59
N SER A 98 -30.65 -4.77 9.80
CA SER A 98 -31.78 -5.57 10.25
C SER A 98 -33.03 -4.71 10.41
N ARG A 99 -34.21 -5.33 10.37
CA ARG A 99 -35.48 -4.64 10.63
C ARG A 99 -35.47 -3.93 11.99
N ALA A 100 -34.95 -4.57 13.03
CA ALA A 100 -34.83 -3.98 14.37
C ALA A 100 -33.93 -2.74 14.39
N THR A 101 -32.83 -2.75 13.61
CA THR A 101 -31.93 -1.59 13.48
C THR A 101 -32.63 -0.41 12.81
N LEU A 102 -33.38 -0.65 11.73
CA LEU A 102 -34.13 0.38 11.02
C LEU A 102 -35.30 0.92 11.87
N GLU A 103 -36.00 0.05 12.61
CA GLU A 103 -37.04 0.46 13.55
C GLU A 103 -36.48 1.36 14.66
N THR A 104 -35.31 1.02 15.20
CA THR A 104 -34.60 1.85 16.19
C THR A 104 -34.20 3.21 15.59
N LEU A 105 -33.64 3.21 14.37
CA LEU A 105 -33.26 4.44 13.68
C LEU A 105 -34.49 5.33 13.41
N ALA A 106 -35.62 4.74 13.01
CA ALA A 106 -36.87 5.45 12.79
C ALA A 106 -37.40 6.09 14.10
N ILE A 107 -37.34 5.38 15.23
CA ILE A 107 -37.69 5.92 16.54
C ILE A 107 -36.80 7.12 16.89
N ILE A 108 -35.48 7.00 16.75
CA ILE A 108 -34.53 8.08 17.04
C ILE A 108 -34.81 9.30 16.15
N ALA A 109 -34.96 9.10 14.84
CA ALA A 109 -35.16 10.19 13.88
C ALA A 109 -36.44 10.99 14.14
N TYR A 110 -37.53 10.30 14.53
CA TYR A 110 -38.83 10.93 14.75
C TYR A 110 -39.06 11.44 16.17
N ARG A 111 -38.32 10.93 17.17
CA ARG A 111 -38.56 11.25 18.59
C ARG A 111 -37.38 11.88 19.31
N GLN A 112 -36.30 12.22 18.61
CA GLN A 112 -35.18 12.96 19.19
C GLN A 112 -35.66 14.22 19.95
N PRO A 113 -35.14 14.49 21.18
CA PRO A 113 -34.10 13.74 21.89
C PRO A 113 -34.65 12.50 22.64
N VAL A 114 -34.02 11.34 22.42
CA VAL A 114 -34.33 10.07 23.12
C VAL A 114 -33.09 9.49 23.78
N THR A 115 -33.28 8.79 24.90
CA THR A 115 -32.22 8.04 25.61
C THR A 115 -32.54 6.56 25.62
N ARG A 116 -31.50 5.71 25.74
CA ARG A 116 -31.64 4.25 25.83
C ARG A 116 -32.13 3.90 27.24
N GLY A 117 -33.45 3.88 27.45
CA GLY A 117 -34.12 3.47 28.68
C GLY A 117 -34.88 2.17 28.51
#